data_AF-A0A3C0T6B3-F1
#
_entry.id   AF-A0A3C0T6B3-F1
#
_cell.length_a   1.000
_cell.length_b   1.000
_cell.length_c   1.000
_cell.angle_alpha   90.00
_cell.angle_beta   90.00
_cell.angle_gamma   90.00
#
_symmetry.space_group_name_H-M   'P 1'
#
loop_
_entity.id
_entity.type
_entity.pdbx_description
1 polymer ?
#
loop_
_entity_poly.entity_id
_entity_poly.type
_entity_poly.pdbx_seq_one_letter_code
_entity_poly.pdbx_strand_id
1 'polypeptide(L)'
;MELLYTNVNWLVIGIGAALSFALGGFWYWSKLFGPGWNKGSNISPTNGHPLAALIVQAMGTFLLAWLIGIAATAAVWWVAALIILAVANTLAGGCMFS
;
A
#
# COMPACT_ATOMS: atom_id res chain seq x y z
N MET A 1 10.91 -13.39 -17.81
CA MET A 1 11.58 -12.10 -17.51
C MET A 1 10.91 -10.92 -18.19
N GLU A 2 10.50 -11.03 -19.46
CA GLU A 2 9.88 -9.91 -20.19
C GLU A 2 8.54 -9.42 -19.60
N LEU A 3 7.75 -10.30 -19.01
CA LEU A 3 6.48 -9.92 -18.36
C LEU A 3 6.69 -8.91 -17.22
N LEU A 4 7.84 -8.96 -16.54
CA LEU A 4 8.12 -8.08 -15.41
C LEU A 4 8.34 -6.63 -15.86
N TYR A 5 8.92 -6.39 -17.04
CA TYR A 5 9.40 -5.06 -17.40
C TYR A 5 8.91 -4.54 -18.75
N THR A 6 8.73 -5.43 -19.72
CA THR A 6 8.57 -5.05 -21.14
C THR A 6 7.10 -4.84 -21.51
N ASN A 7 6.19 -5.58 -20.88
CA ASN A 7 4.77 -5.54 -21.22
C ASN A 7 3.92 -4.68 -20.28
N VAL A 8 4.53 -3.99 -19.32
CA VAL A 8 3.81 -3.18 -18.32
C VAL A 8 3.85 -1.70 -18.65
N ASN A 9 2.77 -0.99 -18.33
CA ASN A 9 2.72 0.46 -18.45
C ASN A 9 3.31 1.12 -17.19
N TRP A 10 4.58 1.52 -17.26
CA TRP A 10 5.30 2.16 -16.16
C TRP A 10 4.71 3.48 -15.68
N LEU A 11 4.08 4.25 -16.59
CA LEU A 11 3.42 5.50 -16.21
C LEU A 11 2.20 5.22 -15.33
N VAL A 12 1.39 4.22 -15.71
CA VAL A 12 0.23 3.80 -14.92
C VAL A 12 0.67 3.24 -13.56
N ILE A 13 1.73 2.44 -13.53
CA ILE A 13 2.30 1.91 -12.27
C ILE A 13 2.76 3.06 -11.36
N GLY A 14 3.54 4.00 -11.90
CA GLY A 14 4.06 5.13 -11.13
C GLY A 14 2.96 6.05 -10.58
N ILE A 15 2.00 6.43 -11.42
CA ILE A 15 0.85 7.24 -11.01
C ILE A 15 0.00 6.48 -9.99
N GLY A 16 -0.28 5.20 -10.23
CA GLY A 16 -1.05 4.36 -9.32
C GLY A 16 -0.38 4.23 -7.95
N ALA A 17 0.94 4.03 -7.92
CA ALA A 17 1.71 3.98 -6.70
C ALA A 17 1.67 5.31 -5.93
N ALA A 18 1.90 6.43 -6.63
CA ALA A 18 1.91 7.76 -6.03
C ALA A 18 0.55 8.13 -5.44
N LEU A 19 -0.54 7.94 -6.21
CA LEU A 19 -1.90 8.22 -5.74
C LEU A 19 -2.30 7.31 -4.59
N SER A 20 -2.00 6.01 -4.66
CA SER A 20 -2.33 5.06 -3.59
C SER A 20 -1.57 5.37 -2.30
N PHE A 21 -0.29 5.74 -2.41
CA PHE A 21 0.52 6.12 -1.26
C PHE A 21 0.00 7.43 -0.61
N ALA A 22 -0.34 8.43 -1.42
CA ALA A 22 -0.92 9.68 -0.94
C ALA A 22 -2.28 9.46 -0.25
N LEU A 23 -3.15 8.64 -0.87
CA LEU A 23 -4.45 8.26 -0.29
C LEU A 23 -4.28 7.52 1.05
N GLY A 24 -3.31 6.60 1.15
CA GLY A 24 -2.96 5.95 2.42
C GLY A 24 -2.48 6.95 3.47
N GLY A 25 -1.71 7.96 3.06
CA GLY A 25 -1.25 9.05 3.92
C GLY A 25 -2.40 9.89 4.51
N PHE A 26 -3.51 10.04 3.78
CA PHE A 26 -4.68 10.78 4.28
C PHE A 26 -5.31 10.15 5.52
N TRP A 27 -5.11 8.84 5.73
CA TRP A 27 -5.57 8.16 6.94
C TRP A 27 -4.88 8.67 8.21
N TYR A 28 -3.62 9.07 8.08
CA TYR A 28 -2.79 9.57 9.18
C TYR A 28 -2.78 11.10 9.28
N TRP A 29 -3.48 11.80 8.38
CA TRP A 29 -3.52 13.26 8.38
C TRP A 29 -4.43 13.78 9.50
N SER A 30 -3.87 14.60 10.39
CA SER A 30 -4.55 15.31 11.48
C SER A 30 -5.81 16.11 11.08
N LYS A 31 -5.93 16.56 9.83
CA LYS A 31 -7.09 17.34 9.34
C LYS A 31 -8.21 16.48 8.76
N LEU A 32 -7.99 15.18 8.57
CA LEU A 32 -8.93 14.24 7.99
C LEU A 32 -9.21 13.10 8.99
N PHE A 33 -8.73 11.90 8.70
CA PHE A 33 -9.05 10.69 9.47
C PHE A 33 -8.13 10.46 10.68
N GLY A 34 -7.00 11.16 10.77
CA GLY A 34 -5.98 10.96 11.82
C GLY A 34 -6.52 11.04 13.25
N PRO A 35 -7.35 12.04 13.63
CA PRO A 35 -7.90 12.12 14.98
C PRO A 35 -8.82 10.93 15.33
N GLY A 36 -9.64 10.49 14.37
CA GLY A 36 -10.54 9.35 14.53
C GLY A 36 -9.76 8.04 14.65
N TRP A 37 -8.75 7.85 13.80
CA TRP A 37 -7.86 6.71 13.84
C TRP A 37 -7.10 6.61 15.17
N ASN A 38 -6.46 7.70 15.61
CA ASN A 38 -5.71 7.75 16.86
C ASN A 38 -6.61 7.42 18.07
N LYS A 39 -7.83 7.95 18.09
CA LYS A 39 -8.82 7.64 19.13
C LYS A 39 -9.24 6.18 19.10
N GLY A 40 -9.54 5.63 17.92
CA GLY A 40 -9.95 4.22 17.77
C GLY A 40 -8.84 3.23 18.11
N SER A 41 -7.59 3.61 17.89
CA SER A 41 -6.41 2.78 18.16
C SER A 41 -5.73 3.07 19.51
N ASN A 42 -6.29 3.95 20.35
CA ASN A 42 -5.72 4.37 21.64
C ASN A 42 -4.26 4.86 21.55
N ILE A 43 -3.89 5.55 20.47
CA ILE A 43 -2.53 6.04 20.23
C ILE A 43 -2.47 7.54 20.51
N SER A 44 -1.51 7.97 21.32
CA SER A 44 -1.21 9.39 21.49
C SER A 44 -0.59 9.96 20.20
N PRO A 45 -0.96 11.18 19.77
CA PRO A 45 -0.33 11.82 18.62
C PRO A 45 1.19 11.90 18.83
N THR A 46 1.96 11.35 17.90
CA THR A 46 3.42 11.38 17.97
C THR A 46 3.96 12.59 17.22
N ASN A 47 5.08 13.15 17.70
CA ASN A 47 5.77 14.24 17.02
C ASN A 47 6.58 13.67 15.85
N GLY A 48 5.96 13.59 14.67
CA GLY A 48 6.60 13.21 13.42
C GLY A 48 6.27 11.80 12.93
N HIS A 49 6.29 11.63 11.61
CA HIS A 49 6.13 10.33 10.98
C HIS A 49 7.49 9.60 10.90
N PRO A 50 7.56 8.30 11.23
CA PRO A 50 8.79 7.53 11.11
C PRO A 50 9.20 7.41 9.63
N LEU A 51 10.29 8.10 9.26
CA LEU A 51 10.78 8.17 7.87
C LEU A 51 11.05 6.78 7.28
N ALA A 52 11.68 5.90 8.06
CA ALA A 52 11.95 4.53 7.62
C ALA A 52 10.65 3.77 7.26
N ALA A 53 9.59 3.94 8.05
CA ALA A 53 8.30 3.30 7.77
C ALA A 53 7.65 3.88 6.50
N LEU A 54 7.73 5.20 6.29
CA LEU A 54 7.22 5.85 5.07
C LEU A 54 7.94 5.34 3.81
N ILE A 55 9.26 5.17 3.87
CA ILE A 55 10.05 4.63 2.74
C ILE A 55 9.63 3.19 2.44
N VAL A 56 9.56 2.33 3.46
CA VAL A 56 9.15 0.93 3.31
C VAL A 56 7.72 0.85 2.77
N GLN A 57 6.81 1.69 3.25
CA GLN A 57 5.44 1.77 2.77
C GLN A 57 5.37 2.22 1.30
N ALA A 58 6.16 3.23 0.91
CA ALA A 58 6.22 3.69 -0.47
C ALA A 58 6.75 2.59 -1.41
N MET A 59 7.81 1.89 -1.01
CA MET A 59 8.34 0.74 -1.74
C MET A 59 7.31 -0.38 -1.88
N GLY A 60 6.64 -0.75 -0.78
CA GLY A 60 5.59 -1.77 -0.79
C GLY A 60 4.41 -1.39 -1.69
N THR A 61 4.00 -0.11 -1.67
CA THR A 61 2.93 0.41 -2.52
C THR A 61 3.33 0.39 -4.00
N PHE A 62 4.57 0.75 -4.32
CA PHE A 62 5.10 0.65 -5.68
C PHE A 62 5.14 -0.80 -6.18
N LEU A 63 5.64 -1.73 -5.36
CA LEU A 63 5.70 -3.16 -5.70
C LEU A 63 4.30 -3.73 -5.93
N LEU A 64 3.32 -3.34 -5.11
CA LEU A 64 1.93 -3.76 -5.30
C LEU A 64 1.34 -3.17 -6.58
N ALA A 65 1.55 -1.88 -6.86
CA ALA A 65 1.11 -1.26 -8.11
C ALA A 65 1.73 -1.93 -9.34
N TRP A 66 3.00 -2.33 -9.24
CA TRP A 66 3.68 -3.08 -10.30
C TRP A 66 3.06 -4.46 -10.50
N LEU A 67 2.78 -5.19 -9.42
CA LEU A 67 2.07 -6.47 -9.49
C LEU A 67 0.68 -6.34 -10.15
N ILE A 68 -0.07 -5.27 -9.84
CA ILE A 68 -1.33 -4.97 -10.51
C ILE A 68 -1.13 -4.65 -11.99
N GLY A 69 -0.08 -3.89 -12.34
CA GLY A 69 0.31 -3.64 -13.73
C GLY A 69 0.61 -4.93 -14.51
N ILE A 70 1.25 -5.91 -13.87
CA ILE A 70 1.47 -7.24 -14.46
C ILE A 70 0.15 -8.03 -14.59
N ALA A 71 -0.69 -8.01 -13.55
CA ALA A 71 -1.97 -8.71 -13.58
C ALA A 71 -2.90 -8.18 -14.68
N ALA A 72 -2.80 -6.86 -14.95
CA ALA A 72 -3.56 -6.20 -15.99
C ALA A 72 -3.19 -6.68 -17.40
N THR A 73 -1.93 -6.99 -17.65
CA THR A 73 -1.44 -7.39 -18.97
C THR A 73 -1.72 -8.87 -19.23
N ALA A 74 -1.70 -9.70 -18.19
CA ALA A 74 -2.02 -11.13 -18.26
C ALA A 74 -3.51 -11.45 -18.04
N ALA A 75 -4.38 -10.44 -17.83
CA ALA A 75 -5.80 -10.59 -17.52
C ALA A 75 -6.11 -11.50 -16.31
N VAL A 76 -5.20 -11.56 -15.32
CA VAL A 76 -5.30 -12.42 -14.13
C VAL A 76 -5.76 -11.66 -12.88
N TRP A 77 -6.82 -10.87 -13.01
CA TRP A 77 -7.32 -9.96 -11.97
C TRP A 77 -7.63 -10.65 -10.63
N TRP A 78 -8.11 -11.90 -10.67
CA TRP A 78 -8.39 -12.68 -9.47
C TRP A 78 -7.12 -13.06 -8.69
N VAL A 79 -6.00 -13.30 -9.39
CA VAL A 79 -4.71 -13.58 -8.74
C VAL A 79 -4.20 -12.33 -8.02
N ALA A 80 -4.34 -11.16 -8.65
CA ALA A 80 -4.03 -9.89 -8.00
C ALA A 80 -4.86 -9.68 -6.72
N ALA A 81 -6.17 -9.95 -6.77
CA ALA A 81 -7.04 -9.86 -5.59
C ALA A 81 -6.61 -10.83 -4.48
N LEU A 82 -6.29 -12.08 -4.81
CA LEU A 82 -5.78 -13.06 -3.85
C LEU A 82 -4.47 -12.63 -3.20
N ILE A 83 -3.56 -12.02 -3.97
CA ILE A 83 -2.28 -11.52 -3.43
C ILE A 83 -2.54 -10.36 -2.46
N ILE A 84 -3.44 -9.43 -2.80
CA ILE A 84 -3.83 -8.35 -1.88
C ILE A 84 -4.39 -8.92 -0.58
N LEU A 85 -5.32 -9.88 -0.67
CA LEU A 85 -5.91 -10.53 0.50
C LEU A 85 -4.88 -11.29 1.32
N ALA A 86 -3.95 -12.00 0.68
CA ALA A 86 -2.88 -12.71 1.37
C ALA A 86 -1.98 -11.75 2.16
N VAL A 87 -1.56 -10.64 1.54
CA VAL A 87 -0.76 -9.61 2.21
C VAL A 87 -1.54 -8.97 3.37
N ALA A 88 -2.80 -8.60 3.16
CA ALA A 88 -3.65 -7.98 4.18
C ALA A 88 -3.86 -8.91 5.38
N ASN A 89 -4.18 -10.19 5.14
CA ASN A 89 -4.37 -11.18 6.20
C ASN A 89 -3.08 -11.45 6.98
N THR A 90 -1.93 -11.47 6.29
CA THR A 90 -0.63 -11.68 6.93
C THR A 90 -0.27 -10.49 7.84
N LEU A 91 -0.51 -9.27 7.38
CA LEU A 91 -0.34 -8.05 8.19
C LEU A 91 -1.27 -8.04 9.40
N ALA A 92 -2.57 -8.32 9.19
CA ALA A 92 -3.56 -8.38 10.26
C ALA A 92 -3.19 -9.43 11.31
N GLY A 93 -2.77 -10.63 10.87
CA GLY A 93 -2.28 -11.68 11.76
C GLY A 93 -1.05 -11.26 12.56
N GLY A 94 -0.09 -10.56 11.94
CA GLY A 94 1.09 -10.02 12.62
C GLY A 94 0.74 -9.08 13.78
N CYS A 95 -0.32 -8.27 13.62
CA CYS A 95 -0.84 -7.39 14.67
C CYS A 95 -1.66 -8.11 15.76
N MET A 96 -1.99 -9.40 15.60
CA MET A 96 -2.71 -10.18 16.61
C MET A 96 -1.77 -10.83 17.65
N PHE A 97 -0.47 -10.91 17.36
CA PHE A 97 0.53 -11.52 18.26
C PHE A 97 1.25 -10.50 19.16
N SER A 98 0.86 -9.21 19.08
CA SER A 98 1.42 -8.09 19.86
C SER A 98 0.57 -7.73 21.06
#